data_AF-A0A8X8X7K9-F1
#
_entry.id   AF-A0A8X8X7K9-F1
#
_cell.length_a   1.000
_cell.length_b   1.000
_cell.length_c   1.000
_cell.angle_alpha   90.00
_cell.angle_beta   90.00
_cell.angle_gamma   90.00
#
_symmetry.space_group_name_H-M   'P 1'
#
loop_
_entity.id
_entity.type
_entity.pdbx_description
1 polymer ?
#
loop_
_entity_poly.entity_id
_entity_poly.type
_entity_poly.pdbx_seq_one_letter_code
_entity_poly.pdbx_strand_id
1 'polypeptide(L)'
;MWNGNGNAAMQTAMRYFSTSSRKRAPNLRKINPRVPFQEAAYIAEGLYDVIKANGALTIGNAWNHVKDAGISGLNSKTHMKIMLKWMRGRSMLKQICNQVGSNKKFLVTTYPEEPQMDQVTATPQK
;
A
#
# COMPACT_ATOMS: atom_id res chain seq x y z
N MET A 1 -2.90 3.60 -57.02
CA MET A 1 -1.64 3.47 -56.25
C MET A 1 -1.96 3.90 -54.82
N TRP A 2 -2.11 2.95 -53.90
CA TRP A 2 -2.43 3.20 -52.49
C TRP A 2 -1.13 3.47 -51.75
N ASN A 3 -0.96 4.65 -51.15
CA ASN A 3 0.13 4.86 -50.19
C ASN A 3 -0.22 5.98 -49.21
N GLY A 4 -0.10 5.69 -47.91
CA GLY A 4 -0.04 6.72 -46.87
C GLY A 4 -1.13 6.68 -45.79
N ASN A 5 -1.28 5.59 -45.05
CA ASN A 5 -2.10 5.59 -43.82
C ASN A 5 -1.41 4.95 -42.58
N GLY A 6 -0.20 4.40 -42.72
CA GLY A 6 0.50 3.71 -41.63
C GLY A 6 1.05 4.64 -40.54
N ASN A 7 1.53 5.83 -40.91
CA ASN A 7 2.18 6.75 -39.95
C ASN A 7 1.20 7.37 -38.93
N ALA A 8 -0.05 7.62 -39.32
CA ALA A 8 -1.06 8.18 -38.42
C ALA A 8 -1.52 7.18 -37.37
N ALA A 9 -1.75 5.92 -37.78
CA ALA A 9 -2.09 4.82 -36.88
C ALA A 9 -0.96 4.54 -35.87
N MET A 10 0.29 4.53 -36.35
CA MET A 10 1.47 4.28 -35.52
C MET A 10 1.73 5.40 -34.50
N GLN A 11 1.57 6.67 -34.89
CA GLN A 11 1.64 7.80 -33.94
C GLN A 11 0.55 7.74 -32.87
N THR A 12 -0.66 7.33 -33.23
CA THR A 12 -1.79 7.25 -32.29
C THR A 12 -1.58 6.11 -31.30
N ALA A 13 -1.12 4.95 -31.78
CA ALA A 13 -0.71 3.84 -30.94
C ALA A 13 0.43 4.23 -29.99
N MET A 14 1.50 4.86 -30.48
CA MET A 14 2.61 5.33 -29.65
C MET A 14 2.19 6.35 -28.60
N ARG A 15 1.28 7.27 -28.93
CA ARG A 15 0.70 8.21 -27.94
C ARG A 15 -0.10 7.48 -26.86
N TYR A 16 -0.90 6.47 -27.23
CA TYR A 16 -1.71 5.68 -26.29
C TYR A 16 -0.83 4.80 -25.37
N PHE A 17 0.17 4.13 -25.93
CA PHE A 17 1.12 3.33 -25.13
C PHE A 17 1.99 4.22 -24.24
N SER A 18 2.40 5.39 -24.71
CA SER A 18 3.19 6.32 -23.90
C SER A 18 2.39 7.02 -22.81
N THR A 19 1.10 7.35 -23.03
CA THR A 19 0.24 7.90 -21.95
C THR A 19 -0.09 6.86 -20.89
N SER A 20 -0.29 5.59 -21.27
CA SER A 20 -0.54 4.50 -20.32
C SER A 20 0.73 4.10 -19.54
N SER A 21 1.90 4.18 -20.18
CA SER A 21 3.22 3.82 -19.60
C SER A 21 3.85 4.92 -18.72
N ARG A 22 3.51 6.21 -18.92
CA ARG A 22 4.03 7.35 -18.13
C ARG A 22 3.46 7.49 -16.71
N LYS A 23 2.84 6.45 -16.14
CA LYS A 23 2.46 6.47 -14.73
C LYS A 23 3.70 6.30 -13.87
N ARG A 24 4.37 7.42 -13.56
CA ARG A 24 5.53 7.44 -12.66
C ARG A 24 5.15 6.76 -11.35
N ALA A 25 5.83 5.66 -11.02
CA ALA A 25 5.65 5.02 -9.73
C ALA A 25 5.91 6.06 -8.63
N PRO A 26 4.99 6.22 -7.65
CA PRO A 26 5.20 7.18 -6.59
C PRO A 26 6.48 6.83 -5.83
N ASN A 27 7.35 7.82 -5.58
CA ASN A 27 8.58 7.66 -4.80
C ASN A 27 8.25 7.49 -3.31
N LEU A 28 7.66 6.34 -2.95
CA LEU A 28 7.21 6.06 -1.59
C LEU A 28 8.38 5.88 -0.61
N ARG A 29 9.59 5.52 -1.08
CA ARG A 29 10.80 5.42 -0.25
C ARG A 29 11.29 6.77 0.29
N LYS A 30 10.93 7.89 -0.34
CA LYS A 30 11.33 9.24 0.07
C LYS A 30 10.41 9.81 1.18
N ILE A 31 9.32 9.13 1.50
CA ILE A 31 8.40 9.59 2.53
C ILE A 31 9.09 9.45 3.88
N ASN A 32 9.07 10.51 4.67
CA ASN A 32 9.56 10.51 6.04
C ASN A 32 8.42 10.96 6.97
N PRO A 33 7.90 10.09 7.86
CA PRO A 33 7.01 10.53 8.91
C PRO A 33 7.83 11.44 9.81
N ARG A 34 7.25 12.55 10.26
CA ARG A 34 7.97 13.58 11.04
C ARG A 34 8.21 13.12 12.49
N VAL A 35 8.59 11.86 12.67
CA VAL A 35 8.85 11.17 13.93
C VAL A 35 10.15 10.39 13.80
N PRO A 36 10.89 10.15 14.90
CA PRO A 36 12.07 9.30 14.88
C PRO A 36 11.72 7.89 14.40
N PHE A 37 12.72 7.19 13.83
CA PHE A 37 12.50 5.88 13.20
C PHE A 37 11.94 4.83 14.17
N GLN A 38 12.37 4.83 15.44
CA GLN A 38 11.90 3.89 16.45
C GLN A 38 10.40 4.07 16.75
N GLU A 39 9.96 5.31 16.95
CA GLU A 39 8.55 5.65 17.17
C GLU A 39 7.71 5.33 15.91
N ALA A 40 8.26 5.61 14.72
CA ALA A 40 7.61 5.25 13.46
C ALA A 40 7.39 3.73 13.34
N ALA A 41 8.37 2.92 13.72
CA ALA A 41 8.28 1.46 13.67
C ALA A 41 7.20 0.96 14.64
N TYR A 42 7.20 1.45 15.89
CA TYR A 42 6.19 1.10 16.88
C TYR A 42 4.76 1.45 16.43
N ILE A 43 4.55 2.66 15.91
CA ILE A 43 3.25 3.07 15.36
C ILE A 43 2.87 2.20 14.15
N ALA A 44 3.85 1.83 13.31
CA ALA A 44 3.61 1.02 12.13
C ALA A 44 3.21 -0.41 12.47
N GLU A 45 3.78 -1.02 13.51
CA GLU A 45 3.39 -2.34 14.02
C GLU A 45 1.93 -2.32 14.50
N GLY A 46 1.56 -1.36 15.35
CA GLY A 46 0.16 -1.23 15.79
C GLY A 46 -0.82 -1.02 14.62
N LEU A 47 -0.45 -0.20 13.63
CA LEU A 47 -1.26 -0.02 12.42
C LEU A 47 -1.36 -1.29 11.59
N TYR A 48 -0.28 -2.07 11.51
CA TYR A 48 -0.23 -3.33 10.79
C TYR A 48 -1.18 -4.35 11.43
N ASP A 49 -1.15 -4.49 12.76
CA ASP A 49 -2.00 -5.42 13.50
C ASP A 49 -3.49 -5.10 13.34
N VAL A 50 -3.85 -3.81 13.43
CA VAL A 50 -5.25 -3.37 13.22
C VAL A 50 -5.72 -3.72 11.80
N ILE A 51 -4.88 -3.51 10.77
CA ILE A 51 -5.25 -3.84 9.39
C ILE A 51 -5.27 -5.36 9.19
N LYS A 52 -4.34 -6.11 9.80
CA LYS A 52 -4.30 -7.58 9.72
C LYS A 52 -5.55 -8.20 10.35
N ALA A 53 -6.00 -7.70 11.50
CA ALA A 53 -7.18 -8.19 12.21
C ALA A 53 -8.50 -7.93 11.45
N ASN A 54 -8.63 -6.79 10.78
CA ASN A 54 -9.87 -6.38 10.11
C ASN A 54 -9.89 -6.68 8.59
N GLY A 55 -8.73 -6.99 8.00
CA GLY A 55 -8.57 -7.20 6.56
C GLY A 55 -8.51 -5.90 5.74
N ALA A 56 -8.96 -5.97 4.48
CA ALA A 56 -8.84 -4.85 3.55
C ALA A 56 -9.83 -3.72 3.88
N LEU A 57 -9.32 -2.60 4.40
CA LEU A 57 -10.12 -1.48 4.89
C LEU A 57 -9.94 -0.20 4.07
N THR A 58 -10.97 0.66 4.03
CA THR A 58 -10.80 2.02 3.54
C THR A 58 -10.00 2.86 4.54
N ILE A 59 -9.35 3.94 4.08
CA ILE A 59 -8.59 4.85 4.97
C ILE A 59 -9.51 5.46 6.07
N GLY A 60 -10.79 5.68 5.74
CA GLY A 60 -11.77 6.19 6.71
C GLY A 60 -12.05 5.19 7.82
N ASN A 61 -12.36 3.95 7.45
CA ASN A 61 -12.65 2.89 8.41
C ASN A 61 -11.41 2.53 9.23
N ALA A 62 -10.24 2.47 8.60
CA ALA A 62 -8.97 2.25 9.29
C ALA A 62 -8.73 3.28 10.41
N TRP A 63 -9.03 4.56 10.18
CA TRP A 63 -8.93 5.59 11.23
C TRP A 63 -9.86 5.34 12.42
N ASN A 64 -11.07 4.81 12.17
CA ASN A 64 -12.00 4.50 13.26
C ASN A 64 -11.47 3.33 14.08
N HIS A 65 -11.12 2.21 13.44
CA HIS A 65 -10.56 1.05 14.14
C HIS A 65 -9.26 1.38 14.90
N VAL A 66 -8.43 2.26 14.36
CA VAL A 66 -7.20 2.70 15.03
C VAL A 66 -7.47 3.55 16.27
N LYS A 67 -8.50 4.42 16.23
CA LYS A 67 -8.93 5.15 17.43
C LYS A 67 -9.48 4.20 18.48
N ASP A 68 -10.28 3.22 18.06
CA ASP A 68 -10.87 2.23 18.95
C ASP A 68 -9.80 1.34 19.59
N ALA A 69 -8.71 1.04 18.85
CA ALA A 69 -7.55 0.31 19.34
C ALA A 69 -6.58 1.13 20.21
N GLY A 70 -6.72 2.46 20.25
CA GLY A 70 -5.93 3.32 21.15
C GLY A 70 -4.42 3.35 20.89
N ILE A 71 -3.97 3.33 19.62
CA ILE A 71 -2.53 3.35 19.28
C ILE A 71 -1.85 4.65 19.76
N SER A 72 -0.87 4.52 20.64
CA SER A 72 -0.07 5.66 21.14
C SER A 72 0.84 6.24 20.06
N GLY A 73 0.95 7.57 19.98
CA GLY A 73 1.81 8.29 19.02
C GLY A 73 1.09 8.76 17.73
N LEU A 74 -0.18 8.39 17.54
CA LEU A 74 -0.95 8.78 16.36
C LEU A 74 -1.86 9.99 16.61
N ASN A 75 -1.32 11.20 16.40
CA ASN A 75 -2.02 12.45 16.73
C ASN A 75 -3.17 12.85 15.80
N SER A 76 -3.19 12.42 14.53
CA SER A 76 -4.22 12.86 13.58
C SER A 76 -4.40 11.90 12.40
N LYS A 77 -5.55 12.03 11.71
CA LYS A 77 -5.82 11.31 10.46
C LYS A 77 -4.79 11.63 9.36
N THR A 78 -4.26 12.85 9.34
CA THR A 78 -3.18 13.23 8.42
C THR A 78 -1.88 12.52 8.77
N HIS A 79 -1.55 12.44 10.06
CA HIS A 79 -0.40 11.69 10.54
C HIS A 79 -0.50 10.20 10.15
N MET A 80 -1.68 9.61 10.36
CA MET A 80 -1.98 8.23 9.91
C MET A 80 -1.75 8.06 8.41
N LYS A 81 -2.25 8.97 7.57
CA LYS A 81 -2.05 8.86 6.11
C LYS A 81 -0.57 8.93 5.72
N ILE A 82 0.25 9.70 6.42
CA ILE A 82 1.70 9.76 6.19
C ILE A 82 2.33 8.42 6.59
N MET A 83 1.97 7.89 7.77
CA MET A 83 2.41 6.57 8.24
C MET A 83 2.05 5.46 7.25
N LEU A 84 0.80 5.39 6.79
CA LEU A 84 0.36 4.41 5.81
C LEU A 84 1.14 4.51 4.48
N LYS A 85 1.45 5.72 4.01
CA LYS A 85 2.27 5.89 2.81
C LYS A 85 3.72 5.46 3.05
N TRP A 86 4.26 5.73 4.23
CA TRP A 86 5.61 5.32 4.64
C TRP A 86 5.74 3.80 4.70
N MET A 87 4.77 3.13 5.34
CA MET A 87 4.64 1.67 5.42
C MET A 87 4.54 1.05 4.02
N ARG A 88 3.77 1.65 3.12
CA ARG A 88 3.68 1.20 1.72
C ARG A 88 5.01 1.33 0.96
N GLY A 89 5.81 2.36 1.25
CA GLY A 89 7.14 2.51 0.66
C GLY A 89 8.14 1.45 1.12
N ARG A 90 7.84 0.77 2.23
CA ARG A 90 8.60 -0.33 2.82
C ARG A 90 7.97 -1.70 2.57
N SER A 91 6.99 -1.78 1.67
CA SER A 91 6.28 -3.02 1.34
C SER A 91 5.60 -3.71 2.52
N MET A 92 5.18 -2.97 3.55
CA MET A 92 4.38 -3.52 4.66
C MET A 92 2.90 -3.61 4.29
N LEU A 93 2.42 -2.63 3.51
CA LEU A 93 1.02 -2.50 3.11
C LEU A 93 0.91 -2.36 1.59
N LYS A 94 -0.21 -2.84 1.05
CA LYS A 94 -0.62 -2.69 -0.35
C LYS A 94 -1.90 -1.87 -0.40
N GLN A 95 -1.97 -0.95 -1.37
CA GLN A 95 -3.22 -0.25 -1.69
C GLN A 95 -3.82 -0.92 -2.92
N ILE A 96 -5.05 -1.41 -2.80
CA ILE A 96 -5.80 -2.03 -3.89
C ILE A 96 -6.96 -1.12 -4.29
N CYS A 97 -7.33 -1.15 -5.56
CA CYS A 97 -8.51 -0.47 -6.07
C CYS A 97 -9.62 -1.51 -6.23
N ASN A 98 -10.69 -1.37 -5.46
CA ASN A 98 -11.93 -2.11 -5.65
C ASN A 98 -12.89 -1.19 -6.43
N GLN A 99 -12.90 -1.34 -7.75
CA GLN A 99 -13.77 -0.55 -8.62
C GLN A 99 -15.02 -1.36 -8.94
N VAL A 100 -16.20 -0.79 -8.65
CA VAL A 100 -17.50 -1.36 -9.00
C VAL A 100 -18.22 -0.36 -9.90
N GLY A 101 -18.29 -0.67 -11.21
CA GLY A 101 -18.78 0.26 -12.22
C GLY A 101 -17.94 1.53 -12.29
N SER A 102 -18.58 2.69 -12.08
CA SER A 102 -17.92 4.01 -12.03
C SER A 102 -17.38 4.38 -10.63
N ASN A 103 -17.76 3.63 -9.59
CA ASN A 103 -17.32 3.94 -8.23
C ASN A 103 -15.94 3.31 -7.94
N LYS A 104 -14.95 4.14 -7.65
CA LYS A 104 -13.60 3.70 -7.27
C LYS A 104 -13.43 3.76 -5.75
N LYS A 105 -13.25 2.61 -5.11
CA LYS A 105 -12.88 2.52 -3.70
C LYS A 105 -11.44 2.05 -3.59
N PHE A 106 -10.67 2.71 -2.73
CA PHE A 106 -9.31 2.30 -2.43
C PHE A 106 -9.27 1.67 -1.04
N LEU A 107 -8.77 0.44 -0.99
CA LEU A 107 -8.60 -0.31 0.24
C LEU A 107 -7.11 -0.47 0.54
N VAL A 108 -6.77 -0.51 1.82
CA VAL A 108 -5.44 -0.78 2.34
C VAL A 108 -5.47 -2.18 2.94
N THR A 109 -4.51 -3.01 2.55
CA THR A 109 -4.38 -4.39 3.00
C THR A 109 -2.92 -4.67 3.33
N THR A 110 -2.68 -5.62 4.23
CA THR A 110 -1.34 -6.15 4.51
C THR A 110 -0.90 -7.05 3.35
N TYR A 111 0.41 -7.21 3.16
CA TYR A 111 0.89 -8.29 2.29
C TYR A 111 0.64 -9.63 2.98
N PRO A 112 0.25 -10.69 2.23
CA PRO A 112 0.24 -12.03 2.80
C PRO A 112 1.65 -12.31 3.32
N GLU A 113 1.72 -12.64 4.59
CA GLU A 113 2.92 -13.20 5.18
C GLU A 113 3.15 -14.54 4.47
N GLU A 114 4.31 -14.72 3.83
CA GLU A 114 4.74 -16.09 3.50
C GLU A 114 4.70 -16.87 4.82
N PRO A 115 4.08 -18.06 4.87
CA PRO A 115 4.03 -18.80 6.11
C PRO A 115 5.46 -18.97 6.59
N GLN A 116 5.81 -18.33 7.72
CA GLN A 116 7.02 -18.68 8.42
C GLN A 116 6.89 -20.17 8.67
N MET A 117 7.72 -20.97 7.97
CA MET A 117 7.91 -22.35 8.32
C MET A 117 8.44 -22.31 9.75
N ASP A 118 7.55 -22.53 10.71
CA ASP A 118 7.90 -22.81 12.09
C ASP A 118 8.93 -23.92 12.05
N GLN A 119 10.20 -23.57 12.24
CA GLN A 119 11.23 -24.54 12.53
C GLN A 119 10.94 -25.03 13.95
N VAL A 120 10.01 -25.98 14.03
CA VAL A 120 9.88 -26.90 15.15
C VAL A 120 11.21 -27.64 15.20
N THR A 121 12.15 -27.06 15.95
CA THR A 121 13.41 -27.70 16.29
C THR A 121 13.04 -28.85 17.20
N ALA A 122 12.86 -30.02 16.60
CA ALA A 122 12.69 -31.27 17.33
C ALA A 122 13.88 -31.44 18.28
N THR A 123 13.57 -31.47 19.56
CA THR A 123 14.45 -31.84 20.66
C THR A 123 15.09 -33.21 20.38
N PRO A 124 16.43 -33.36 20.50
CA PRO A 124 17.02 -34.69 20.51
C PRO A 124 16.76 -35.31 21.88
N GLN A 125 15.99 -36.39 21.89
CA GLN A 125 15.89 -37.28 23.04
C GLN A 125 17.24 -37.97 23.26
N LYS A 126 17.70 -38.02 24.51
CA LYS A 126 18.67 -38.99 25.00
C LYS A 126 18.08 -39.69 26.22
#